data_AF-A0A5R9LYG6-F1
#
_entry.id   AF-A0A5R9LYG6-F1
#
_cell.length_a   1.000
_cell.length_b   1.000
_cell.length_c   1.000
_cell.angle_alpha   90.00
_cell.angle_beta   90.00
_cell.angle_gamma   90.00
#
_symmetry.space_group_name_H-M   'P 1'
#
loop_
_entity.id
_entity.type
_entity.pdbx_description
1 polymer ?
#
loop_
_entity_poly.entity_id
_entity_poly.type
_entity_poly.pdbx_seq_one_letter_code
_entity_poly.pdbx_strand_id
1 'polypeptide(L)'
;MKRAPFVSTPFLDAHVLLDSHPTHSSAVTALPTGSQAHIPHLGLEAANWHVVATNTLVLARIDHEEPYWAEQAAQQLAADGITVEITPQLRKAMDEDWTWADYPMPWCTRTEIREVSNEAQTIYDDIRHGRLLIHAHADDSHATVAVGTYLSSGKSVYLHGENHLRQVADTFDSPAQALVAFEKVHGGTMRPGPAPMTDIEHDAVQARTSFAIPGVEPVPAPEQETVPAYAADAGDHDALLNAFLAAHDDWAKWRTWSDDTTHAIHEDQTLRIERIHDAPAHETAWTVAAYETPVSDRMWILTATGATPAPVLQELLEHLADGDGWSTAVGTPVDEKTVTAATQPLAKAGWKHTVDGRWIRWTSPTADAGVQFDAFAAQHPTRNLATWTIWAGPNPDHPTWTLTASPHTPSTLLADLAENLAHGTGTRHLPATGRERRTSPDTTPSAIPAVVAGPTASRTR
;
A
#
# COMPACT_ATOMS: atom_id res chain seq x y z
N MET A 1 73.45 11.24 3.33
CA MET A 1 72.29 10.38 2.98
C MET A 1 71.03 11.23 3.02
N LYS A 2 70.47 11.57 1.85
CA LYS A 2 69.18 12.24 1.75
C LYS A 2 68.08 11.22 2.07
N ARG A 3 67.28 11.46 3.11
CA ARG A 3 66.05 10.68 3.37
C ARG A 3 65.11 10.91 2.19
N ALA A 4 64.68 9.83 1.56
CA ALA A 4 63.59 9.86 0.59
C ALA A 4 62.32 10.37 1.30
N PRO A 5 61.51 11.23 0.64
CA PRO A 5 60.23 11.64 1.20
C PRO A 5 59.33 10.40 1.26
N PHE A 6 58.69 10.20 2.42
CA PHE A 6 57.53 9.33 2.53
C PHE A 6 56.50 9.83 1.51
N VAL A 7 56.25 9.02 0.48
CA VAL A 7 55.06 9.19 -0.36
C VAL A 7 53.90 8.78 0.53
N SER A 8 53.28 9.78 1.18
CA SER A 8 51.95 9.58 1.73
C SER A 8 51.06 9.34 0.52
N THR A 9 50.59 8.10 0.34
CA THR A 9 49.44 7.85 -0.53
C THR A 9 48.36 8.85 -0.10
N PRO A 10 47.84 9.69 -1.02
CA PRO A 10 46.78 10.62 -0.66
C PRO A 10 45.60 9.80 -0.18
N PHE A 11 45.28 9.93 1.10
CA PHE A 11 44.09 9.32 1.68
C PHE A 11 42.90 10.04 1.05
N LEU A 12 41.99 9.30 0.41
CA LEU A 12 40.77 9.90 -0.10
C LEU A 12 39.94 10.37 1.10
N ASP A 13 39.48 11.62 1.05
CA ASP A 13 38.54 12.15 2.04
C ASP A 13 37.13 11.68 1.69
N ALA A 14 36.93 10.37 1.82
CA ALA A 14 35.69 9.68 1.57
C ALA A 14 35.51 8.55 2.59
N HIS A 15 34.33 8.51 3.19
CA HIS A 15 33.91 7.51 4.16
C HIS A 15 32.58 6.91 3.72
N VAL A 16 32.40 5.61 3.88
CA VAL A 16 31.13 4.93 3.56
C VAL A 16 30.69 4.15 4.79
N LEU A 17 29.51 4.46 5.31
CA LEU A 17 28.83 3.62 6.29
C LEU A 17 27.91 2.64 5.56
N LEU A 18 28.10 1.34 5.79
CA LEU A 18 27.22 0.27 5.33
C LEU A 18 26.39 -0.24 6.52
N ASP A 19 25.07 -0.25 6.36
CA ASP A 19 24.13 -0.69 7.40
C ASP A 19 22.96 -1.50 6.82
N SER A 20 22.30 -2.30 7.64
CA SER A 20 21.06 -2.97 7.25
C SER A 20 19.95 -1.94 6.96
N HIS A 21 19.10 -2.22 5.99
CA HIS A 21 17.97 -1.34 5.68
C HIS A 21 16.96 -1.35 6.84
N PRO A 22 16.45 -0.19 7.29
CA PRO A 22 15.64 -0.10 8.51
C PRO A 22 14.28 -0.82 8.42
N THR A 23 13.72 -0.94 7.21
CA THR A 23 12.40 -1.53 6.98
C THR A 23 12.42 -2.82 6.15
N HIS A 24 13.56 -3.19 5.55
CA HIS A 24 13.66 -4.34 4.65
C HIS A 24 14.85 -5.19 5.08
N SER A 25 14.59 -6.29 5.78
CA SER A 25 15.63 -7.05 6.50
C SER A 25 16.75 -7.60 5.62
N SER A 26 16.50 -7.85 4.33
CA SER A 26 17.54 -8.32 3.39
C SER A 26 18.34 -7.18 2.75
N ALA A 27 17.79 -5.97 2.65
CA ALA A 27 18.44 -4.88 1.93
C ALA A 27 19.55 -4.21 2.76
N VAL A 28 20.53 -3.62 2.07
CA VAL A 28 21.67 -2.92 2.66
C VAL A 28 21.70 -1.48 2.19
N THR A 29 22.02 -0.55 3.09
CA THR A 29 22.16 0.88 2.83
C THR A 29 23.63 1.27 2.82
N ALA A 30 23.98 2.25 2.00
CA ALA A 30 25.29 2.87 1.96
C ALA A 30 25.13 4.39 2.09
N LEU A 31 25.86 4.98 3.02
CA LEU A 31 25.90 6.42 3.27
C LEU A 31 27.32 6.98 3.03
N PRO A 32 27.64 7.40 1.79
CA PRO A 32 28.90 8.07 1.50
C PRO A 32 28.98 9.49 2.10
N THR A 33 30.09 9.81 2.75
CA THR A 33 30.38 11.12 3.36
C THR A 33 31.83 11.56 3.07
N GLY A 34 32.17 12.82 3.36
CA GLY A 34 33.48 13.42 3.05
C GLY A 34 33.47 14.30 1.80
N SER A 35 34.52 15.10 1.60
CA SER A 35 34.59 16.03 0.44
C SER A 35 34.70 15.30 -0.91
N GLN A 36 35.09 14.02 -0.90
CA GLN A 36 35.23 13.17 -2.07
C GLN A 36 34.17 12.04 -2.11
N ALA A 37 33.04 12.18 -1.41
CA ALA A 37 31.95 11.19 -1.36
C ALA A 37 31.39 10.79 -2.74
N HIS A 38 31.54 11.64 -3.76
CA HIS A 38 31.14 11.32 -5.14
C HIS A 38 31.91 10.13 -5.75
N ILE A 39 33.11 9.83 -5.26
CA ILE A 39 33.93 8.69 -5.74
C ILE A 39 33.29 7.35 -5.34
N PRO A 40 33.08 7.04 -4.03
CA PRO A 40 32.37 5.84 -3.65
C PRO A 40 30.94 5.79 -4.19
N HIS A 41 30.27 6.95 -4.32
CA HIS A 41 28.91 7.00 -4.88
C HIS A 41 28.86 6.41 -6.31
N LEU A 42 29.74 6.87 -7.21
CA LEU A 42 29.82 6.36 -8.58
C LEU A 42 30.26 4.88 -8.63
N GLY A 43 31.18 4.48 -7.76
CA GLY A 43 31.64 3.10 -7.67
C GLY A 43 30.53 2.14 -7.22
N LEU A 44 29.73 2.55 -6.24
CA LEU A 44 28.59 1.78 -5.75
C LEU A 44 27.47 1.71 -6.80
N GLU A 45 27.15 2.80 -7.49
CA GLU A 45 26.20 2.77 -8.62
C GLU A 45 26.65 1.80 -9.73
N ALA A 46 27.94 1.79 -10.07
CA ALA A 46 28.51 0.83 -11.02
C ALA A 46 28.44 -0.63 -10.54
N ALA A 47 28.37 -0.83 -9.22
CA ALA A 47 28.16 -2.12 -8.58
C ALA A 47 26.67 -2.43 -8.32
N ASN A 48 25.75 -1.78 -9.06
CA ASN A 48 24.29 -1.95 -8.98
C ASN A 48 23.65 -1.54 -7.64
N TRP A 49 24.27 -0.64 -6.90
CA TRP A 49 23.58 0.07 -5.82
C TRP A 49 22.68 1.15 -6.41
N HIS A 50 21.53 1.37 -5.79
CA HIS A 50 20.52 2.31 -6.27
C HIS A 50 20.47 3.56 -5.41
N VAL A 51 20.54 4.74 -6.02
CA VAL A 51 20.40 6.02 -5.32
C VAL A 51 18.96 6.20 -4.85
N VAL A 52 18.76 6.35 -3.55
CA VAL A 52 17.42 6.52 -2.93
C VAL A 52 17.25 7.90 -2.30
N ALA A 53 18.35 8.56 -1.95
CA ALA A 53 18.36 9.94 -1.47
C ALA A 53 19.75 10.57 -1.73
N THR A 54 19.89 11.87 -1.42
CA THR A 54 21.20 12.55 -1.49
C THR A 54 22.22 11.83 -0.62
N ASN A 55 23.27 11.30 -1.25
CA ASN A 55 24.32 10.51 -0.60
C ASN A 55 23.80 9.25 0.13
N THR A 56 22.68 8.68 -0.31
CA THR A 56 22.22 7.38 0.19
C THR A 56 21.96 6.45 -0.98
N LEU A 57 22.59 5.28 -0.92
CA LEU A 57 22.34 4.20 -1.86
C LEU A 57 21.79 2.98 -1.13
N VAL A 58 21.05 2.14 -1.85
CA VAL A 58 20.53 0.87 -1.37
C VAL A 58 20.92 -0.25 -2.33
N LEU A 59 21.40 -1.35 -1.75
CA LEU A 59 21.50 -2.65 -2.40
C LEU A 59 20.31 -3.48 -1.94
N ALA A 60 19.46 -3.85 -2.90
CA ALA A 60 18.36 -4.78 -2.70
C ALA A 60 18.32 -5.71 -3.91
N ARG A 61 18.18 -7.01 -3.70
CA ARG A 61 18.34 -8.05 -4.72
C ARG A 61 17.29 -9.14 -4.54
N ILE A 62 16.96 -9.81 -5.64
CA ILE A 62 15.98 -10.91 -5.67
C ILE A 62 16.58 -12.25 -5.23
N ASP A 63 17.90 -12.28 -4.99
CA ASP A 63 18.61 -13.44 -4.49
C ASP A 63 18.87 -13.43 -2.98
N HIS A 64 18.49 -12.34 -2.29
CA HIS A 64 18.73 -12.14 -0.87
C HIS A 64 20.21 -12.26 -0.42
N GLU A 65 21.16 -12.14 -1.36
CA GLU A 65 22.61 -12.21 -1.09
C GLU A 65 23.23 -10.81 -0.86
N GLU A 66 22.43 -9.80 -0.53
CA GLU A 66 22.94 -8.43 -0.32
C GLU A 66 24.06 -8.34 0.72
N PRO A 67 24.06 -9.07 1.87
CA PRO A 67 25.20 -9.04 2.80
C PRO A 67 26.52 -9.48 2.13
N TYR A 68 26.48 -10.53 1.31
CA TYR A 68 27.67 -11.00 0.58
C TYR A 68 28.16 -9.95 -0.43
N TRP A 69 27.26 -9.39 -1.22
CA TRP A 69 27.60 -8.37 -2.21
C TRP A 69 28.03 -7.04 -1.57
N ALA A 70 27.49 -6.70 -0.40
CA ALA A 70 27.92 -5.56 0.39
C ALA A 70 29.33 -5.77 0.96
N GLU A 71 29.69 -7.00 1.34
CA GLU A 71 31.05 -7.31 1.77
C GLU A 71 32.04 -7.18 0.61
N GLN A 72 31.68 -7.66 -0.59
CA GLN A 72 32.50 -7.48 -1.80
C GLN A 72 32.69 -6.00 -2.14
N ALA A 73 31.61 -5.20 -2.05
CA ALA A 73 31.68 -3.75 -2.26
C ALA A 73 32.59 -3.08 -1.21
N ALA A 74 32.50 -3.47 0.06
CA ALA A 74 33.35 -2.94 1.12
C ALA A 74 34.83 -3.26 0.90
N GLN A 75 35.15 -4.48 0.47
CA GLN A 75 36.51 -4.90 0.14
C GLN A 75 37.08 -4.08 -1.01
N GLN A 76 36.29 -3.85 -2.06
CA GLN A 76 36.71 -3.04 -3.21
C GLN A 76 36.92 -1.57 -2.83
N LEU A 77 35.98 -0.96 -2.09
CA LEU A 77 36.12 0.41 -1.59
C LEU A 77 37.36 0.58 -0.72
N ALA A 78 37.63 -0.37 0.18
CA ALA A 78 38.84 -0.36 1.01
C ALA A 78 40.12 -0.48 0.18
N ALA A 79 40.12 -1.31 -0.88
CA ALA A 79 41.24 -1.42 -1.82
C ALA A 79 41.50 -0.11 -2.58
N ASP A 80 40.46 0.68 -2.83
CA ASP A 80 40.54 2.00 -3.45
C ASP A 80 40.94 3.12 -2.46
N GLY A 81 41.23 2.77 -1.21
CA GLY A 81 41.68 3.70 -0.17
C GLY A 81 40.55 4.50 0.49
N ILE A 82 39.30 4.05 0.36
CA ILE A 82 38.12 4.65 0.99
C ILE A 82 37.92 3.99 2.36
N THR A 83 37.59 4.78 3.37
CA THR A 83 37.29 4.22 4.70
C THR A 83 35.88 3.66 4.71
N VAL A 84 35.72 2.38 5.03
CA VAL A 84 34.41 1.73 5.12
C VAL A 84 34.12 1.33 6.57
N GLU A 85 32.98 1.76 7.08
CA GLU A 85 32.43 1.32 8.35
C GLU A 85 31.25 0.38 8.09
N ILE A 86 31.22 -0.77 8.75
CA ILE A 86 30.13 -1.75 8.65
C ILE A 86 29.53 -1.87 10.05
N THR A 87 28.23 -1.64 10.19
CA THR A 87 27.56 -1.70 11.48
C THR A 87 27.59 -3.12 12.07
N PRO A 88 27.49 -3.28 13.40
CA PRO A 88 27.45 -4.59 14.03
C PRO A 88 26.30 -5.47 13.53
N GLN A 89 25.15 -4.88 13.19
CA GLN A 89 24.00 -5.61 12.66
C GLN A 89 24.29 -6.19 11.28
N LEU A 90 24.82 -5.36 10.36
CA LEU A 90 25.19 -5.83 9.03
C LEU A 90 26.35 -6.83 9.09
N ARG A 91 27.34 -6.62 9.98
CA ARG A 91 28.43 -7.57 10.21
C ARG A 91 27.90 -8.95 10.58
N LYS A 92 26.93 -9.00 11.51
CA LYS A 92 26.29 -10.26 11.90
C LYS A 92 25.62 -10.96 10.72
N ALA A 93 24.93 -10.21 9.85
CA ALA A 93 24.30 -10.77 8.66
C ALA A 93 25.32 -11.28 7.63
N MET A 94 26.46 -10.60 7.47
CA MET A 94 27.58 -11.06 6.62
C MET A 94 28.20 -12.36 7.15
N ASP A 95 28.35 -12.47 8.46
CA ASP A 95 28.94 -13.63 9.14
C ASP A 95 27.92 -14.79 9.29
N GLU A 96 26.63 -14.55 9.01
CA GLU A 96 25.59 -15.56 9.10
C GLU A 96 25.76 -16.61 7.99
N ASP A 97 25.98 -17.86 8.41
CA ASP A 97 25.96 -19.00 7.50
C ASP A 97 24.51 -19.30 7.14
N TRP A 98 24.01 -18.63 6.11
CA TRP A 98 22.73 -18.98 5.53
C TRP A 98 22.82 -20.40 4.96
N THR A 99 22.10 -21.32 5.58
CA THR A 99 21.91 -22.66 5.03
C THR A 99 20.72 -22.59 4.09
N TRP A 100 21.01 -22.64 2.80
CA TRP A 100 20.06 -22.95 1.73
C TRP A 100 19.55 -24.39 1.87
N ALA A 101 18.98 -24.74 3.03
CA ALA A 101 18.60 -26.10 3.38
C ALA A 101 17.61 -26.72 2.36
N ASP A 102 16.89 -25.85 1.63
CA ASP A 102 15.87 -26.22 0.65
C ASP A 102 16.17 -25.71 -0.78
N TYR A 103 17.42 -25.36 -1.11
CA TYR A 103 17.74 -24.94 -2.47
C TYR A 103 17.66 -26.14 -3.42
N PRO A 104 16.95 -26.01 -4.55
CA PRO A 104 16.57 -27.15 -5.40
C PRO A 104 17.77 -27.82 -6.11
N MET A 105 18.98 -27.28 -5.93
CA MET A 105 20.25 -27.84 -6.42
C MET A 105 21.18 -28.20 -5.25
N PRO A 106 20.88 -29.27 -4.48
CA PRO A 106 21.68 -29.68 -3.32
C PRO A 106 23.10 -30.16 -3.68
N TRP A 107 23.41 -30.32 -4.97
CA TRP A 107 24.73 -30.68 -5.47
C TRP A 107 25.62 -29.47 -5.77
N CYS A 108 25.08 -28.24 -5.77
CA CYS A 108 25.86 -27.03 -6.01
C CYS A 108 26.60 -26.60 -4.74
N THR A 109 27.83 -26.12 -4.91
CA THR A 109 28.57 -25.42 -3.86
C THR A 109 27.95 -24.03 -3.62
N ARG A 110 28.23 -23.43 -2.45
CA ARG A 110 27.77 -22.07 -2.12
C ARG A 110 28.21 -21.03 -3.16
N THR A 111 29.41 -21.17 -3.71
CA THR A 111 29.91 -20.28 -4.76
C THR A 111 29.11 -20.44 -6.05
N GLU A 112 28.84 -21.67 -6.47
CA GLU A 112 28.02 -21.95 -7.66
C GLU A 112 26.57 -21.46 -7.48
N ILE A 113 26.00 -21.59 -6.28
CA ILE A 113 24.68 -21.04 -5.95
C ILE A 113 24.68 -19.51 -6.12
N ARG A 114 25.70 -18.82 -5.62
CA ARG A 114 25.83 -17.36 -5.78
C ARG A 114 25.98 -16.95 -7.24
N GLU A 115 26.71 -17.72 -8.04
CA GLU A 115 26.87 -17.46 -9.46
C GLU A 115 25.53 -17.57 -10.19
N VAL A 116 24.80 -18.67 -10.00
CA VAL A 116 23.47 -18.88 -10.61
C VAL A 116 22.47 -17.81 -10.16
N SER A 117 22.42 -17.52 -8.87
CA SER A 117 21.54 -16.48 -8.32
C SER A 117 21.89 -15.08 -8.84
N ASN A 118 23.18 -14.80 -9.09
CA ASN A 118 23.63 -13.54 -9.68
C ASN A 118 23.28 -13.42 -11.17
N GLU A 119 23.32 -14.52 -11.91
CA GLU A 119 22.79 -14.56 -13.29
C GLU A 119 21.29 -14.26 -13.31
N ALA A 120 20.54 -14.86 -12.39
CA ALA A 120 19.11 -14.59 -12.23
C ALA A 120 18.82 -13.11 -11.89
N GLN A 121 19.59 -12.53 -10.97
CA GLN A 121 19.54 -11.09 -10.68
C GLN A 121 19.82 -10.25 -11.92
N THR A 122 20.82 -10.63 -12.72
CA THR A 122 21.18 -9.90 -13.96
C THR A 122 20.03 -9.92 -14.96
N ILE A 123 19.36 -11.07 -15.15
CA ILE A 123 18.18 -11.19 -16.01
C ILE A 123 17.05 -10.29 -15.50
N TYR A 124 16.80 -10.30 -14.19
CA TYR A 124 15.79 -9.44 -13.59
C TYR A 124 16.09 -7.95 -13.81
N ASP A 125 17.34 -7.52 -13.61
CA ASP A 125 17.73 -6.14 -13.89
C ASP A 125 17.66 -5.80 -15.38
N ASP A 126 17.95 -6.75 -16.28
CA ASP A 126 17.78 -6.54 -17.73
C ASP A 126 16.32 -6.32 -18.11
N ILE A 127 15.38 -7.06 -17.50
CA ILE A 127 13.94 -6.87 -17.70
C ILE A 127 13.52 -5.51 -17.15
N ARG A 128 13.90 -5.20 -15.89
CA ARG A 128 13.56 -3.96 -15.20
C ARG A 128 14.03 -2.72 -15.95
N HIS A 129 15.26 -2.75 -16.49
CA HIS A 129 15.83 -1.63 -17.25
C HIS A 129 15.43 -1.63 -18.74
N GLY A 130 14.55 -2.55 -19.17
CA GLY A 130 14.09 -2.66 -20.56
C GLY A 130 15.16 -3.11 -21.54
N ARG A 131 16.29 -3.66 -21.09
CA ARG A 131 17.33 -4.26 -21.94
C ARG A 131 16.89 -5.60 -22.52
N LEU A 132 16.09 -6.34 -21.76
CA LEU A 132 15.41 -7.56 -22.17
C LEU A 132 13.90 -7.31 -22.24
N LEU A 133 13.36 -7.27 -23.46
CA LEU A 133 11.91 -7.13 -23.68
C LEU A 133 11.25 -8.49 -23.60
N ILE A 134 10.35 -8.71 -22.63
CA ILE A 134 9.55 -9.94 -22.55
C ILE A 134 8.33 -9.82 -23.47
N HIS A 135 8.20 -10.78 -24.38
CA HIS A 135 7.09 -10.84 -25.34
C HIS A 135 5.90 -11.58 -24.77
N ALA A 136 6.15 -12.67 -24.06
CA ALA A 136 5.13 -13.51 -23.45
C ALA A 136 5.70 -14.31 -22.28
N HIS A 137 4.80 -14.74 -21.41
CA HIS A 137 5.07 -15.68 -20.33
C HIS A 137 3.99 -16.78 -20.29
N ALA A 138 4.26 -17.84 -19.56
CA ALA A 138 3.32 -18.92 -19.31
C ALA A 138 3.66 -19.59 -17.98
N ASP A 139 2.70 -20.34 -17.44
CA ASP A 139 2.92 -21.28 -16.35
C ASP A 139 3.05 -22.69 -16.94
N ASP A 140 4.16 -23.37 -16.64
CA ASP A 140 4.44 -24.74 -17.10
C ASP A 140 4.09 -25.83 -16.07
N SER A 141 3.31 -25.47 -15.04
CA SER A 141 2.92 -26.29 -13.87
C SER A 141 4.01 -26.48 -12.81
N HIS A 142 5.24 -26.01 -13.06
CA HIS A 142 6.34 -26.09 -12.11
C HIS A 142 7.01 -24.74 -11.86
N ALA A 143 7.05 -23.87 -12.86
CA ALA A 143 7.57 -22.51 -12.77
C ALA A 143 6.97 -21.59 -13.83
N THR A 144 7.06 -20.28 -13.60
CA THR A 144 6.92 -19.32 -14.69
C THR A 144 8.03 -19.52 -15.72
N VAL A 145 7.63 -19.56 -16.98
CA VAL A 145 8.51 -19.55 -18.15
C VAL A 145 8.19 -18.31 -19.00
N ALA A 146 9.19 -17.77 -19.68
CA ALA A 146 9.00 -16.58 -20.50
C ALA A 146 9.85 -16.60 -21.77
N VAL A 147 9.43 -15.83 -22.76
CA VAL A 147 10.21 -15.60 -23.98
C VAL A 147 10.44 -14.12 -24.17
N GLY A 148 11.71 -13.74 -24.31
CA GLY A 148 12.12 -12.35 -24.42
C GLY A 148 13.15 -12.11 -25.51
N THR A 149 13.48 -10.85 -25.78
CA THR A 149 14.53 -10.46 -26.72
C THR A 149 15.38 -9.33 -26.16
N TYR A 150 16.69 -9.55 -26.22
CA TYR A 150 17.67 -8.54 -25.87
C TYR A 150 17.71 -7.47 -26.96
N LEU A 151 17.42 -6.22 -26.60
CA LEU A 151 17.35 -5.12 -27.55
C LEU A 151 18.71 -4.77 -28.17
N SER A 152 19.80 -5.03 -27.45
CA SER A 152 21.16 -4.75 -27.91
C SER A 152 21.66 -5.71 -29.00
N SER A 153 21.29 -6.99 -28.90
CA SER A 153 21.77 -8.06 -29.79
C SER A 153 20.73 -8.55 -30.79
N GLY A 154 19.44 -8.31 -30.52
CA GLY A 154 18.33 -8.90 -31.27
C GLY A 154 18.13 -10.40 -31.01
N LYS A 155 18.94 -11.01 -30.14
CA LYS A 155 18.81 -12.42 -29.77
C LYS A 155 17.62 -12.62 -28.83
N SER A 156 16.84 -13.65 -29.09
CA SER A 156 15.71 -14.02 -28.25
C SER A 156 16.09 -15.15 -27.30
N VAL A 157 15.50 -15.16 -26.12
CA VAL A 157 15.80 -16.13 -25.06
C VAL A 157 14.51 -16.75 -24.54
N TYR A 158 14.60 -18.03 -24.19
CA TYR A 158 13.63 -18.73 -23.38
C TYR A 158 14.13 -18.73 -21.93
N LEU A 159 13.31 -18.21 -21.03
CA LEU A 159 13.57 -18.15 -19.60
C LEU A 159 12.79 -19.22 -18.88
N HIS A 160 13.41 -19.85 -17.89
CA HIS A 160 12.78 -20.81 -17.00
C HIS A 160 13.09 -20.45 -15.55
N GLY A 161 12.10 -20.53 -14.68
CA GLY A 161 12.26 -20.27 -13.25
C GLY A 161 11.95 -18.83 -12.86
N GLU A 162 11.81 -18.65 -11.55
CA GLU A 162 11.44 -17.39 -10.91
C GLU A 162 12.53 -16.97 -9.93
N ASN A 163 12.55 -15.68 -9.59
CA ASN A 163 13.45 -15.12 -8.58
C ASN A 163 14.90 -15.54 -8.86
N HIS A 164 15.61 -15.98 -7.82
CA HIS A 164 16.99 -16.44 -7.87
C HIS A 164 17.22 -17.75 -8.67
N LEU A 165 16.16 -18.37 -9.20
CA LEU A 165 16.22 -19.58 -10.03
C LEU A 165 15.99 -19.28 -11.52
N ARG A 166 15.76 -18.02 -11.87
CA ARG A 166 15.52 -17.62 -13.26
C ARG A 166 16.79 -17.79 -14.09
N GLN A 167 16.69 -18.54 -15.17
CA GLN A 167 17.82 -18.83 -16.06
C GLN A 167 17.41 -18.82 -17.54
N VAL A 168 18.38 -18.61 -18.42
CA VAL A 168 18.21 -18.80 -19.86
C VAL A 168 18.30 -20.28 -20.18
N ALA A 169 17.19 -20.89 -20.56
CA ALA A 169 17.13 -22.31 -20.92
C ALA A 169 17.30 -22.57 -22.43
N ASP A 170 17.02 -21.57 -23.29
CA ASP A 170 17.31 -21.66 -24.72
C ASP A 170 17.50 -20.27 -25.36
N THR A 171 18.08 -20.23 -26.56
CA THR A 171 18.33 -19.00 -27.32
C THR A 171 17.94 -19.15 -28.79
N PHE A 172 17.48 -18.06 -29.40
CA PHE A 172 17.01 -18.03 -30.78
C PHE A 172 17.57 -16.82 -31.53
N ASP A 173 17.68 -16.96 -32.85
CA ASP A 173 18.18 -15.91 -33.74
C ASP A 173 17.16 -14.81 -34.01
N SER A 174 15.87 -15.03 -33.70
CA SER A 174 14.83 -14.03 -33.90
C SER A 174 13.63 -14.19 -32.97
N PRO A 175 12.88 -13.10 -32.69
CA PRO A 175 11.66 -13.15 -31.89
C PRO A 175 10.59 -14.07 -32.47
N ALA A 176 10.47 -14.11 -33.80
CA ALA A 176 9.49 -14.95 -34.47
C ALA A 176 9.75 -16.44 -34.24
N GLN A 177 11.02 -16.87 -34.33
CA GLN A 177 11.41 -18.25 -34.04
C GLN A 177 11.15 -18.61 -32.58
N ALA A 178 11.50 -17.70 -31.66
CA ALA A 178 11.32 -17.91 -30.23
C ALA A 178 9.83 -18.02 -29.86
N LEU A 179 8.98 -17.14 -30.40
CA LEU A 179 7.54 -17.16 -30.14
C LEU A 179 6.85 -18.42 -30.70
N VAL A 180 7.23 -18.87 -31.90
CA VAL A 180 6.69 -20.12 -32.47
C VAL A 180 7.10 -21.33 -31.63
N ALA A 181 8.35 -21.35 -31.13
CA ALA A 181 8.81 -22.42 -30.25
C ALA A 181 8.07 -22.38 -28.90
N PHE A 182 7.86 -21.20 -28.33
CA PHE A 182 7.17 -20.99 -27.07
C PHE A 182 5.68 -21.36 -27.15
N GLU A 183 4.97 -20.88 -28.17
CA GLU A 183 3.54 -21.17 -28.39
C GLU A 183 3.28 -22.66 -28.60
N LYS A 184 4.19 -23.37 -29.29
CA LYS A 184 4.08 -24.81 -29.51
C LYS A 184 4.04 -25.63 -28.21
N VAL A 185 4.75 -25.17 -27.18
CA VAL A 185 4.84 -25.86 -25.88
C VAL A 185 3.79 -25.33 -24.91
N HIS A 186 3.58 -24.01 -24.88
CA HIS A 186 2.85 -23.32 -23.82
C HIS A 186 1.58 -22.60 -24.26
N GLY A 187 1.14 -22.77 -25.52
CA GLY A 187 0.04 -21.99 -26.10
C GLY A 187 -1.28 -22.02 -25.31
N GLY A 188 -1.51 -23.03 -24.47
CA GLY A 188 -2.70 -23.10 -23.60
C GLY A 188 -2.66 -22.17 -22.38
N THR A 189 -1.47 -21.80 -21.88
CA THR A 189 -1.27 -20.95 -20.69
C THR A 189 -0.51 -19.66 -21.02
N MET A 190 -0.11 -19.47 -22.28
CA MET A 190 0.62 -18.32 -22.76
C MET A 190 -0.18 -17.02 -22.61
N ARG A 191 0.45 -16.02 -22.01
CA ARG A 191 -0.04 -14.65 -21.85
C ARG A 191 0.99 -13.67 -22.43
N PRO A 192 0.55 -12.57 -23.07
CA PRO A 192 1.47 -11.57 -23.58
C PRO A 192 2.14 -10.78 -22.44
N GLY A 193 3.36 -10.31 -22.69
CA GLY A 193 4.13 -9.48 -21.76
C GLY A 193 4.86 -10.27 -20.66
N PRO A 194 5.53 -9.56 -19.71
CA PRO A 194 6.18 -10.17 -18.57
C PRO A 194 5.17 -10.83 -17.63
N ALA A 195 5.65 -11.82 -16.87
CA ALA A 195 4.86 -12.39 -15.78
C ALA A 195 4.61 -11.35 -14.67
N PRO A 196 3.56 -11.53 -13.86
CA PRO A 196 3.39 -10.76 -12.63
C PRO A 196 4.64 -10.81 -11.77
N MET A 197 4.90 -9.71 -11.07
CA MET A 197 6.02 -9.60 -10.14
C MET A 197 5.79 -10.53 -8.95
N THR A 198 6.82 -11.26 -8.54
CA THR A 198 6.76 -12.09 -7.32
C THR A 198 6.88 -11.22 -6.06
N ASP A 199 6.55 -11.77 -4.89
CA ASP A 199 6.73 -11.08 -3.61
C ASP A 199 8.19 -10.64 -3.40
N ILE A 200 9.15 -11.50 -3.74
CA ILE A 200 10.59 -11.21 -3.64
C ILE A 200 10.99 -10.04 -4.55
N GLU A 201 10.49 -10.03 -5.79
CA GLU A 201 10.75 -8.93 -6.71
C GLU A 201 10.07 -7.64 -6.24
N HIS A 202 8.89 -7.73 -5.64
CA HIS A 202 8.18 -6.60 -5.07
C HIS A 202 8.92 -6.01 -3.86
N ASP A 203 9.39 -6.85 -2.95
CA ASP A 203 10.21 -6.45 -1.80
C ASP A 203 11.50 -5.76 -2.24
N ALA A 204 12.18 -6.30 -3.26
CA ALA A 204 13.38 -5.69 -3.83
C ALA A 204 13.08 -4.31 -4.46
N VAL A 205 11.94 -4.15 -5.14
CA VAL A 205 11.51 -2.84 -5.67
C VAL A 205 11.19 -1.87 -4.54
N GLN A 206 10.44 -2.30 -3.53
CA GLN A 206 10.07 -1.47 -2.39
C GLN A 206 11.29 -0.96 -1.64
N ALA A 207 12.27 -1.82 -1.37
CA ALA A 207 13.52 -1.43 -0.73
C ALA A 207 14.30 -0.37 -1.53
N ARG A 208 14.18 -0.39 -2.86
CA ARG A 208 14.82 0.60 -3.76
C ARG A 208 14.04 1.92 -3.86
N THR A 209 12.78 1.97 -3.45
CA THR A 209 11.93 3.17 -3.53
C THR A 209 11.66 3.81 -2.18
N SER A 210 11.65 3.03 -1.11
CA SER A 210 11.24 3.44 0.23
C SER A 210 12.45 3.74 1.10
N PHE A 211 13.00 4.95 1.00
CA PHE A 211 13.97 5.43 1.98
C PHE A 211 13.43 6.64 2.74
N ALA A 212 12.86 6.39 3.92
CA ALA A 212 12.67 7.43 4.92
C ALA A 212 14.03 7.69 5.58
N ILE A 213 14.60 8.88 5.37
CA ILE A 213 15.86 9.28 6.01
C ILE A 213 15.69 9.25 7.54
N PRO A 214 16.39 8.36 8.27
CA PRO A 214 16.44 8.44 9.72
C PRO A 214 17.46 9.54 10.06
N GLY A 215 16.95 10.76 10.26
CA GLY A 215 17.81 11.93 10.56
C GLY A 215 17.08 13.10 11.20
N VAL A 216 15.79 12.94 11.50
CA VAL A 216 15.11 13.81 12.45
C VAL A 216 15.06 13.00 13.74
N GLU A 217 15.74 13.50 14.77
CA GLU A 217 15.55 13.09 16.16
C GLU A 217 14.06 12.75 16.35
N PRO A 218 13.69 11.54 16.86
CA PRO A 218 12.29 11.17 16.93
C PRO A 218 11.59 12.24 17.75
N VAL A 219 10.82 13.09 17.05
CA VAL A 219 9.66 13.71 17.63
C VAL A 219 8.95 12.55 18.31
N PRO A 220 8.71 12.59 19.63
CA PRO A 220 8.10 11.47 20.32
C PRO A 220 6.92 11.04 19.47
N ALA A 221 6.91 9.75 19.09
CA ALA A 221 5.87 9.20 18.24
C ALA A 221 4.55 9.74 18.77
N PRO A 222 3.72 10.40 17.93
CA PRO A 222 2.48 11.01 18.41
C PRO A 222 1.76 9.95 19.22
N GLU A 223 1.45 10.25 20.49
CA GLU A 223 0.89 9.27 21.40
C GLU A 223 -0.31 8.62 20.71
N GLN A 224 -0.16 7.33 20.37
CA GLN A 224 -1.20 6.55 19.75
C GLN A 224 -2.09 6.03 20.86
N GLU A 225 -3.33 6.49 20.88
CA GLU A 225 -4.34 6.03 21.81
C GLU A 225 -5.09 4.86 21.17
N THR A 226 -5.25 3.75 21.91
CA THR A 226 -6.20 2.70 21.54
C THR A 226 -7.60 3.18 21.91
N VAL A 227 -8.44 3.37 20.91
CA VAL A 227 -9.83 3.85 21.04
C VAL A 227 -10.79 2.82 20.46
N PRO A 228 -12.10 2.91 20.75
CA PRO A 228 -13.10 2.13 20.03
C PRO A 228 -13.00 2.33 18.50
N ALA A 229 -13.31 1.30 17.71
CA ALA A 229 -13.17 1.33 16.25
C ALA A 229 -13.85 2.55 15.60
N TYR A 230 -15.06 2.90 16.05
CA TYR A 230 -15.81 4.06 15.56
C TYR A 230 -15.16 5.42 15.84
N ALA A 231 -14.20 5.46 16.78
CA ALA A 231 -13.48 6.64 17.22
C ALA A 231 -12.04 6.68 16.65
N ALA A 232 -11.57 5.63 15.99
CA ALA A 232 -10.24 5.57 15.41
C ALA A 232 -10.05 6.55 14.24
N ASP A 233 -8.80 6.76 13.83
CA ASP A 233 -8.52 7.59 12.66
C ASP A 233 -8.99 6.92 11.36
N ALA A 234 -9.27 7.75 10.35
CA ALA A 234 -9.61 7.28 9.01
C ALA A 234 -8.51 6.41 8.39
N GLY A 235 -7.24 6.63 8.76
CA GLY A 235 -6.10 5.94 8.18
C GLY A 235 -5.89 6.27 6.70
N ASP A 236 -5.10 5.45 6.01
CA ASP A 236 -4.91 5.54 4.57
C ASP A 236 -5.89 4.59 3.87
N HIS A 237 -7.00 5.15 3.38
CA HIS A 237 -8.05 4.42 2.66
C HIS A 237 -7.54 3.76 1.37
N ASP A 238 -6.53 4.33 0.73
CA ASP A 238 -5.99 3.81 -0.53
C ASP A 238 -5.04 2.65 -0.27
N ALA A 239 -4.21 2.75 0.77
CA ALA A 239 -3.43 1.61 1.25
C ALA A 239 -4.33 0.45 1.66
N LEU A 240 -5.44 0.72 2.35
CA LEU A 240 -6.42 -0.29 2.76
C LEU A 240 -7.09 -0.98 1.55
N LEU A 241 -7.51 -0.21 0.54
CA LEU A 241 -8.04 -0.80 -0.71
C LEU A 241 -6.99 -1.60 -1.49
N ASN A 242 -5.76 -1.09 -1.56
CA ASN A 242 -4.68 -1.79 -2.27
C ASN A 242 -4.28 -3.08 -1.56
N ALA A 243 -4.25 -3.11 -0.23
CA ALA A 243 -4.00 -4.31 0.56
C ALA A 243 -5.08 -5.37 0.32
N PHE A 244 -6.35 -4.95 0.31
CA PHE A 244 -7.47 -5.83 -0.05
C PHE A 244 -7.30 -6.43 -1.46
N LEU A 245 -7.01 -5.59 -2.47
CA LEU A 245 -6.83 -6.07 -3.84
C LEU A 245 -5.60 -6.95 -4.03
N ALA A 246 -4.58 -6.79 -3.19
CA ALA A 246 -3.40 -7.65 -3.22
C ALA A 246 -3.67 -9.03 -2.58
N ALA A 247 -4.56 -9.08 -1.59
CA ALA A 247 -4.91 -10.31 -0.87
C ALA A 247 -6.01 -11.14 -1.54
N HIS A 248 -6.81 -10.54 -2.43
CA HIS A 248 -8.01 -11.13 -3.02
C HIS A 248 -7.97 -11.06 -4.55
N ASP A 249 -7.52 -12.14 -5.19
CA ASP A 249 -7.28 -12.25 -6.64
C ASP A 249 -8.57 -12.38 -7.47
N ASP A 250 -9.68 -12.69 -6.81
CA ASP A 250 -11.05 -12.62 -7.30
C ASP A 250 -11.53 -11.17 -7.52
N TRP A 251 -10.75 -10.16 -7.16
CA TRP A 251 -11.07 -8.74 -7.38
C TRP A 251 -10.16 -8.08 -8.42
N ALA A 252 -10.75 -7.57 -9.49
CA ALA A 252 -10.05 -6.81 -10.51
C ALA A 252 -10.09 -5.30 -10.22
N LYS A 253 -8.91 -4.67 -10.24
CA LYS A 253 -8.75 -3.21 -10.15
C LYS A 253 -8.91 -2.54 -11.51
N TRP A 254 -9.79 -1.55 -11.58
CA TRP A 254 -10.02 -0.69 -12.73
C TRP A 254 -9.86 0.77 -12.34
N ARG A 255 -9.20 1.56 -13.19
CA ARG A 255 -9.07 3.01 -12.99
C ARG A 255 -9.74 3.77 -14.11
N THR A 256 -10.35 4.89 -13.75
CA THR A 256 -10.82 5.89 -14.71
C THR A 256 -9.66 6.71 -15.24
N TRP A 257 -9.85 7.37 -16.39
CA TRP A 257 -8.81 8.15 -17.06
C TRP A 257 -8.14 9.23 -16.19
N SER A 258 -8.84 9.76 -15.19
CA SER A 258 -8.34 10.83 -14.32
C SER A 258 -7.59 10.37 -13.07
N ASP A 259 -7.39 9.06 -12.85
CA ASP A 259 -6.81 8.46 -11.61
C ASP A 259 -7.53 8.85 -10.29
N ASP A 260 -8.53 9.75 -10.30
CA ASP A 260 -9.29 10.21 -9.13
C ASP A 260 -10.21 9.14 -8.51
N THR A 261 -10.49 8.07 -9.24
CA THR A 261 -11.40 7.00 -8.82
C THR A 261 -10.88 5.62 -9.19
N THR A 262 -10.85 4.74 -8.20
CA THR A 262 -10.60 3.31 -8.38
C THR A 262 -11.91 2.54 -8.26
N HIS A 263 -12.16 1.63 -9.20
CA HIS A 263 -13.21 0.63 -9.12
C HIS A 263 -12.57 -0.74 -8.89
N ALA A 264 -12.92 -1.41 -7.81
CA ALA A 264 -12.66 -2.84 -7.64
C ALA A 264 -13.91 -3.62 -8.00
N ILE A 265 -13.77 -4.63 -8.86
CA ILE A 265 -14.88 -5.43 -9.39
C ILE A 265 -14.56 -6.89 -9.11
N HIS A 266 -15.41 -7.56 -8.35
CA HIS A 266 -15.32 -9.01 -8.13
C HIS A 266 -15.46 -9.77 -9.47
N GLU A 267 -14.87 -10.95 -9.61
CA GLU A 267 -14.78 -11.71 -10.86
C GLU A 267 -16.16 -12.01 -11.48
N ASP A 268 -17.17 -12.24 -10.64
CA ASP A 268 -18.57 -12.44 -11.06
C ASP A 268 -19.23 -11.16 -11.60
N GLN A 269 -18.58 -10.01 -11.49
CA GLN A 269 -19.04 -8.67 -11.89
C GLN A 269 -20.35 -8.19 -11.22
N THR A 270 -20.81 -8.93 -10.23
CA THR A 270 -22.00 -8.68 -9.41
C THR A 270 -21.71 -7.90 -8.14
N LEU A 271 -20.44 -7.63 -7.82
CA LEU A 271 -20.05 -6.82 -6.68
C LEU A 271 -18.97 -5.81 -7.09
N ARG A 272 -19.14 -4.57 -6.66
CA ARG A 272 -18.25 -3.46 -7.03
C ARG A 272 -18.01 -2.55 -5.84
N ILE A 273 -16.76 -2.13 -5.68
CA ILE A 273 -16.33 -1.07 -4.78
C ILE A 273 -15.84 0.07 -5.64
N GLU A 274 -16.32 1.28 -5.39
CA GLU A 274 -15.84 2.53 -5.97
C GLU A 274 -15.21 3.34 -4.84
N ARG A 275 -13.99 3.83 -5.07
CA ARG A 275 -13.20 4.63 -4.14
C ARG A 275 -12.80 5.93 -4.83
N ILE A 276 -13.21 7.06 -4.24
CA ILE A 276 -12.85 8.41 -4.72
C ILE A 276 -11.70 8.95 -3.87
N HIS A 277 -10.48 8.95 -4.41
CA HIS A 277 -9.23 9.14 -3.66
C HIS A 277 -9.20 10.46 -2.86
N ASP A 278 -9.58 11.57 -3.50
CA ASP A 278 -9.54 12.92 -2.92
C ASP A 278 -10.90 13.43 -2.40
N ALA A 279 -11.82 12.54 -2.06
CA ALA A 279 -13.11 12.93 -1.49
C ALA A 279 -12.93 13.68 -0.15
N PRO A 280 -13.55 14.85 0.04
CA PRO A 280 -13.57 15.53 1.33
C PRO A 280 -14.08 14.62 2.45
N ALA A 281 -13.57 14.82 3.67
CA ALA A 281 -13.86 14.00 4.85
C ALA A 281 -15.35 13.67 5.09
N HIS A 282 -16.25 14.62 4.78
CA HIS A 282 -17.70 14.50 5.00
C HIS A 282 -18.47 14.07 3.74
N GLU A 283 -17.80 14.00 2.59
CA GLU A 283 -18.38 13.55 1.33
C GLU A 283 -18.21 12.04 1.16
N THR A 284 -19.04 11.44 0.30
CA THR A 284 -18.96 10.01 -0.02
C THR A 284 -17.63 9.72 -0.72
N ALA A 285 -16.88 8.83 -0.10
CA ALA A 285 -15.53 8.45 -0.50
C ALA A 285 -15.46 6.98 -0.95
N TRP A 286 -16.45 6.19 -0.51
CA TRP A 286 -16.62 4.79 -0.82
C TRP A 286 -18.06 4.50 -1.23
N THR A 287 -18.24 3.75 -2.30
CA THR A 287 -19.52 3.17 -2.70
C THR A 287 -19.33 1.67 -2.95
N VAL A 288 -20.02 0.84 -2.19
CA VAL A 288 -20.11 -0.61 -2.43
C VAL A 288 -21.48 -0.92 -2.98
N ALA A 289 -21.55 -1.65 -4.09
CA ALA A 289 -22.81 -2.01 -4.71
C ALA A 289 -22.79 -3.44 -5.22
N ALA A 290 -23.89 -4.15 -4.98
CA ALA A 290 -24.13 -5.47 -5.53
C ALA A 290 -25.25 -5.46 -6.58
N TYR A 291 -25.21 -6.43 -7.47
CA TYR A 291 -26.08 -6.58 -8.63
C TYR A 291 -26.54 -8.02 -8.73
N GLU A 292 -27.78 -8.24 -9.21
CA GLU A 292 -28.32 -9.59 -9.41
C GLU A 292 -27.59 -10.32 -10.55
N THR A 293 -27.22 -9.55 -11.58
CA THR A 293 -26.40 -9.98 -12.71
C THR A 293 -25.45 -8.84 -13.08
N PRO A 294 -24.39 -9.07 -13.87
CA PRO A 294 -23.45 -8.02 -14.28
C PRO A 294 -24.08 -6.79 -14.95
N VAL A 295 -25.31 -6.94 -15.48
CA VAL A 295 -26.05 -5.91 -16.23
C VAL A 295 -27.41 -5.55 -15.60
N SER A 296 -27.75 -6.11 -14.43
CA SER A 296 -28.98 -5.76 -13.71
C SER A 296 -28.87 -4.41 -13.02
N ASP A 297 -30.00 -3.90 -12.53
CA ASP A 297 -30.01 -2.81 -11.57
C ASP A 297 -29.33 -3.23 -10.24
N ARG A 298 -28.89 -2.22 -9.47
CA ARG A 298 -28.27 -2.43 -8.15
C ARG A 298 -29.28 -3.06 -7.19
N MET A 299 -28.94 -4.23 -6.63
CA MET A 299 -29.72 -4.89 -5.58
C MET A 299 -29.62 -4.15 -4.26
N TRP A 300 -28.39 -3.79 -3.89
CA TRP A 300 -28.11 -2.98 -2.71
C TRP A 300 -26.90 -2.09 -2.94
N ILE A 301 -26.86 -1.02 -2.15
CA ILE A 301 -25.77 -0.06 -2.10
C ILE A 301 -25.46 0.28 -0.65
N LEU A 302 -24.17 0.43 -0.37
CA LEU A 302 -23.61 0.95 0.86
C LEU A 302 -22.65 2.08 0.49
N THR A 303 -22.67 3.18 1.23
CA THR A 303 -21.75 4.30 1.03
C THR A 303 -21.07 4.67 2.34
N ALA A 304 -19.83 5.14 2.28
CA ALA A 304 -19.10 5.63 3.44
C ALA A 304 -18.35 6.94 3.12
N THR A 305 -18.26 7.82 4.11
CA THR A 305 -17.59 9.13 3.99
C THR A 305 -16.06 9.01 4.07
N GLY A 306 -15.33 10.04 3.60
CA GLY A 306 -13.85 10.05 3.63
C GLY A 306 -13.23 10.00 5.02
N ALA A 307 -13.97 10.33 6.07
CA ALA A 307 -13.53 10.23 7.45
C ALA A 307 -13.87 8.90 8.13
N THR A 308 -14.43 7.92 7.42
CA THR A 308 -14.78 6.63 8.04
C THR A 308 -13.51 5.94 8.57
N PRO A 309 -13.48 5.48 9.83
CA PRO A 309 -12.29 4.89 10.45
C PRO A 309 -11.79 3.65 9.73
N ALA A 310 -10.46 3.47 9.68
CA ALA A 310 -9.84 2.33 9.02
C ALA A 310 -10.37 0.97 9.52
N PRO A 311 -10.54 0.71 10.84
CA PRO A 311 -11.06 -0.58 11.32
C PRO A 311 -12.48 -0.90 10.83
N VAL A 312 -13.31 0.14 10.62
CA VAL A 312 -14.70 -0.04 10.14
C VAL A 312 -14.70 -0.38 8.64
N LEU A 313 -13.82 0.24 7.85
CA LEU A 313 -13.66 -0.11 6.44
C LEU A 313 -12.98 -1.47 6.26
N GLN A 314 -12.04 -1.82 7.12
CA GLN A 314 -11.39 -3.11 7.11
C GLN A 314 -12.40 -4.23 7.34
N GLU A 315 -13.26 -4.12 8.36
CA GLU A 315 -14.36 -5.07 8.60
C GLU A 315 -15.28 -5.21 7.38
N LEU A 316 -15.64 -4.09 6.75
CA LEU A 316 -16.44 -4.09 5.53
C LEU A 316 -15.75 -4.89 4.42
N LEU A 317 -14.46 -4.67 4.20
CA LEU A 317 -13.70 -5.37 3.15
C LEU A 317 -13.49 -6.85 3.46
N GLU A 318 -13.17 -7.20 4.70
CA GLU A 318 -13.03 -8.59 5.16
C GLU A 318 -14.34 -9.36 4.92
N HIS A 319 -15.49 -8.78 5.27
CA HIS A 319 -16.78 -9.40 4.99
C HIS A 319 -17.05 -9.61 3.49
N LEU A 320 -16.59 -8.68 2.64
CA LEU A 320 -16.77 -8.81 1.19
C LEU A 320 -15.87 -9.90 0.59
N ALA A 321 -14.72 -10.18 1.20
CA ALA A 321 -13.78 -11.22 0.76
C ALA A 321 -14.23 -12.64 1.07
N ASP A 322 -14.93 -12.87 2.19
CA ASP A 322 -15.27 -14.22 2.64
C ASP A 322 -16.24 -14.98 1.70
N GLY A 323 -16.83 -14.31 0.70
CA GLY A 323 -17.65 -14.92 -0.38
C GLY A 323 -19.00 -15.49 0.07
N ASP A 324 -19.11 -15.92 1.33
CA ASP A 324 -20.29 -16.51 1.94
C ASP A 324 -21.44 -15.50 2.15
N GLY A 325 -21.13 -14.20 2.11
CA GLY A 325 -22.08 -13.11 2.39
C GLY A 325 -23.12 -12.80 1.30
N TRP A 326 -22.93 -13.24 0.05
CA TRP A 326 -23.81 -12.85 -1.08
C TRP A 326 -24.57 -14.00 -1.74
N SER A 327 -24.21 -15.27 -1.46
CA SER A 327 -24.95 -16.45 -1.99
C SER A 327 -26.35 -16.62 -1.37
N THR A 328 -26.70 -15.80 -0.38
CA THR A 328 -28.04 -15.72 0.18
C THR A 328 -28.95 -14.99 -0.83
N ALA A 329 -29.50 -15.77 -1.76
CA ALA A 329 -30.65 -15.50 -2.63
C ALA A 329 -31.24 -14.09 -2.56
N VAL A 330 -31.28 -13.38 -3.70
CA VAL A 330 -32.18 -12.24 -4.03
C VAL A 330 -32.76 -11.60 -2.77
N GLY A 331 -31.99 -10.72 -2.14
CA GLY A 331 -32.19 -10.25 -0.77
C GLY A 331 -33.66 -10.04 -0.43
N THR A 332 -34.18 -10.86 0.49
CA THR A 332 -35.50 -10.60 1.08
C THR A 332 -35.48 -9.22 1.75
N PRO A 333 -36.51 -8.38 1.57
CA PRO A 333 -36.60 -7.09 2.25
C PRO A 333 -36.36 -7.25 3.76
N VAL A 334 -35.66 -6.28 4.38
CA VAL A 334 -35.40 -6.28 5.82
C VAL A 334 -36.71 -6.46 6.60
N ASP A 335 -36.77 -7.54 7.37
CA ASP A 335 -37.84 -7.83 8.33
C ASP A 335 -37.37 -7.64 9.78
N GLU A 336 -38.27 -7.80 10.74
CA GLU A 336 -37.95 -7.63 12.17
C GLU A 336 -36.85 -8.59 12.66
N LYS A 337 -36.80 -9.81 12.11
CA LYS A 337 -35.79 -10.80 12.43
C LYS A 337 -34.41 -10.34 11.93
N THR A 338 -34.36 -9.76 10.74
CA THR A 338 -33.18 -9.18 10.12
C THR A 338 -32.65 -8.01 10.94
N VAL A 339 -33.53 -7.10 11.38
CA VAL A 339 -33.15 -5.97 12.25
C VAL A 339 -32.59 -6.46 13.59
N THR A 340 -33.25 -7.46 14.18
CA THR A 340 -32.80 -8.06 15.45
C THR A 340 -31.44 -8.72 15.32
N ALA A 341 -31.20 -9.49 14.24
CA ALA A 341 -29.92 -10.15 14.00
C ALA A 341 -28.79 -9.14 13.79
N ALA A 342 -29.00 -8.15 12.92
CA ALA A 342 -28.03 -7.10 12.60
C ALA A 342 -27.62 -6.25 13.82
N THR A 343 -28.50 -6.10 14.80
CA THR A 343 -28.26 -5.22 15.97
C THR A 343 -28.06 -5.98 17.29
N GLN A 344 -28.07 -7.31 17.25
CA GLN A 344 -27.83 -8.15 18.42
C GLN A 344 -26.47 -7.86 19.08
N PRO A 345 -25.36 -7.64 18.36
CA PRO A 345 -24.09 -7.22 18.94
C PRO A 345 -24.19 -5.97 19.82
N LEU A 346 -24.85 -4.93 19.30
CA LEU A 346 -25.03 -3.65 20.01
C LEU A 346 -25.81 -3.84 21.31
N ALA A 347 -26.88 -4.63 21.26
CA ALA A 347 -27.68 -4.92 22.45
C ALA A 347 -26.87 -5.67 23.52
N LYS A 348 -26.04 -6.65 23.11
CA LYS A 348 -25.14 -7.38 24.03
C LYS A 348 -24.08 -6.46 24.65
N ALA A 349 -23.58 -5.49 23.88
CA ALA A 349 -22.63 -4.48 24.33
C ALA A 349 -23.26 -3.36 25.20
N GLY A 350 -24.56 -3.45 25.49
CA GLY A 350 -25.26 -2.50 26.34
C GLY A 350 -25.60 -1.17 25.66
N TRP A 351 -25.60 -1.12 24.34
CA TRP A 351 -26.05 0.07 23.60
C TRP A 351 -27.53 0.31 23.87
N LYS A 352 -27.89 1.59 24.05
CA LYS A 352 -29.25 1.97 24.37
C LYS A 352 -30.11 1.95 23.11
N HIS A 353 -31.17 1.15 23.14
CA HIS A 353 -32.17 1.08 22.10
C HIS A 353 -33.33 2.05 22.37
N THR A 354 -33.70 2.85 21.37
CA THR A 354 -34.82 3.78 21.39
C THR A 354 -35.60 3.72 20.08
N VAL A 355 -36.93 3.83 20.16
CA VAL A 355 -37.82 3.93 19.01
C VAL A 355 -38.42 5.34 19.00
N ASP A 356 -38.23 6.08 17.91
CA ASP A 356 -38.78 7.43 17.70
C ASP A 356 -39.50 7.51 16.34
N GLY A 357 -40.82 7.34 16.38
CA GLY A 357 -41.67 7.33 15.20
C GLY A 357 -41.26 6.24 14.20
N ARG A 358 -40.70 6.65 13.06
CA ARG A 358 -40.22 5.74 12.00
C ARG A 358 -38.80 5.21 12.23
N TRP A 359 -38.07 5.77 13.20
CA TRP A 359 -36.67 5.48 13.41
C TRP A 359 -36.47 4.54 14.59
N ILE A 360 -35.64 3.52 14.40
CA ILE A 360 -35.12 2.71 15.49
C ILE A 360 -33.64 3.05 15.63
N ARG A 361 -33.19 3.39 16.84
CA ARG A 361 -31.82 3.85 17.07
C ARG A 361 -31.17 3.08 18.21
N TRP A 362 -29.94 2.66 17.98
CA TRP A 362 -29.01 2.14 18.97
C TRP A 362 -27.91 3.17 19.18
N THR A 363 -27.65 3.54 20.42
CA THR A 363 -26.64 4.56 20.74
C THR A 363 -25.65 3.99 21.75
N SER A 364 -24.37 4.22 21.50
CA SER A 364 -23.28 3.84 22.39
C SER A 364 -23.49 4.37 23.81
N PRO A 365 -22.90 3.74 24.84
CA PRO A 365 -22.99 4.22 26.22
C PRO A 365 -22.50 5.66 26.43
N THR A 366 -21.56 6.10 25.60
CA THR A 366 -20.97 7.45 25.57
C THR A 366 -21.74 8.45 24.70
N ALA A 367 -22.75 7.98 23.96
CA ALA A 367 -23.61 8.77 23.08
C ALA A 367 -22.90 9.52 21.94
N ASP A 368 -21.71 9.07 21.56
CA ASP A 368 -20.86 9.62 20.49
C ASP A 368 -20.84 8.76 19.22
N ALA A 369 -21.60 7.66 19.21
CA ALA A 369 -21.81 6.79 18.04
C ALA A 369 -23.18 6.14 18.08
N GLY A 370 -23.70 5.79 16.90
CA GLY A 370 -25.01 5.19 16.76
C GLY A 370 -25.24 4.41 15.47
N VAL A 371 -26.20 3.50 15.53
CA VAL A 371 -26.82 2.85 14.36
C VAL A 371 -28.29 3.24 14.34
N GLN A 372 -28.79 3.62 13.18
CA GLN A 372 -30.19 4.01 12.97
C GLN A 372 -30.78 3.20 11.81
N PHE A 373 -31.99 2.70 12.02
CA PHE A 373 -32.81 2.03 11.04
C PHE A 373 -34.06 2.86 10.72
N ASP A 374 -34.34 3.10 9.44
CA ASP A 374 -35.56 3.74 8.95
C ASP A 374 -36.60 2.70 8.54
N ALA A 375 -37.60 2.47 9.38
CA ALA A 375 -38.69 1.55 9.06
C ALA A 375 -39.52 2.03 7.85
N PHE A 376 -39.55 3.33 7.54
CA PHE A 376 -40.26 3.86 6.38
C PHE A 376 -39.47 3.67 5.09
N ALA A 377 -38.14 3.86 5.11
CA ALA A 377 -37.30 3.58 3.95
C ALA A 377 -37.31 2.10 3.60
N ALA A 378 -37.31 1.22 4.63
CA ALA A 378 -37.42 -0.22 4.45
C ALA A 378 -38.72 -0.66 3.75
N GLN A 379 -39.82 0.09 3.89
CA GLN A 379 -41.09 -0.17 3.20
C GLN A 379 -41.08 0.22 1.72
N HIS A 380 -40.03 0.88 1.24
CA HIS A 380 -39.87 1.28 -0.17
C HIS A 380 -38.61 0.65 -0.79
N PRO A 381 -38.51 -0.70 -0.81
CA PRO A 381 -37.27 -1.42 -1.09
C PRO A 381 -36.69 -1.16 -2.49
N THR A 382 -37.53 -0.80 -3.46
CA THR A 382 -37.13 -0.58 -4.86
C THR A 382 -36.38 0.74 -5.10
N ARG A 383 -36.24 1.60 -4.08
CA ARG A 383 -35.66 2.94 -4.23
C ARG A 383 -34.22 3.08 -3.71
N ASN A 384 -33.59 2.00 -3.24
CA ASN A 384 -32.22 1.99 -2.69
C ASN A 384 -31.97 3.15 -1.70
N LEU A 385 -32.99 3.49 -0.90
CA LEU A 385 -32.90 4.57 0.08
C LEU A 385 -31.99 4.17 1.24
N ALA A 386 -31.28 5.15 1.82
CA ALA A 386 -30.53 4.95 3.06
C ALA A 386 -31.48 4.48 4.17
N THR A 387 -31.47 3.17 4.44
CA THR A 387 -32.33 2.50 5.40
C THR A 387 -31.60 2.27 6.71
N TRP A 388 -30.29 2.04 6.61
CA TRP A 388 -29.37 1.98 7.72
C TRP A 388 -28.45 3.20 7.67
N THR A 389 -28.25 3.84 8.82
CA THR A 389 -27.26 4.90 9.00
C THR A 389 -26.42 4.56 10.21
N ILE A 390 -25.13 4.35 9.99
CA ILE A 390 -24.11 4.19 11.01
C ILE A 390 -23.31 5.50 11.08
N TRP A 391 -23.09 6.01 12.28
CA TRP A 391 -22.41 7.29 12.46
C TRP A 391 -21.60 7.32 13.75
N ALA A 392 -20.58 8.18 13.78
CA ALA A 392 -19.96 8.64 15.01
C ALA A 392 -19.59 10.11 14.91
N GLY A 393 -19.50 10.77 16.06
CA GLY A 393 -19.18 12.19 16.17
C GLY A 393 -19.95 12.90 17.28
N PRO A 394 -19.64 14.19 17.50
CA PRO A 394 -20.19 14.96 18.62
C PRO A 394 -21.69 15.25 18.48
N ASN A 395 -22.26 15.14 17.27
CA ASN A 395 -23.67 15.38 17.00
C ASN A 395 -24.17 14.40 15.93
N PRO A 396 -25.27 13.64 16.18
CA PRO A 396 -25.88 12.78 15.16
C PRO A 396 -26.33 13.52 13.90
N ASP A 397 -26.67 14.82 14.00
CA ASP A 397 -27.07 15.65 12.86
C ASP A 397 -25.85 16.19 12.07
N HIS A 398 -24.67 16.16 12.69
CA HIS A 398 -23.39 16.58 12.11
C HIS A 398 -22.29 15.58 12.48
N PRO A 399 -22.39 14.34 12.00
CA PRO A 399 -21.46 13.29 12.35
C PRO A 399 -20.07 13.57 11.76
N THR A 400 -19.03 13.10 12.42
CA THR A 400 -17.65 13.17 11.92
C THR A 400 -17.50 12.30 10.68
N TRP A 401 -18.17 11.14 10.66
CA TRP A 401 -18.24 10.24 9.53
C TRP A 401 -19.58 9.51 9.51
N THR A 402 -19.98 9.02 8.34
CA THR A 402 -21.22 8.27 8.16
C THR A 402 -21.02 7.13 7.19
N LEU A 403 -21.69 6.01 7.48
CA LEU A 403 -21.91 4.92 6.55
C LEU A 403 -23.43 4.73 6.41
N THR A 404 -23.92 4.67 5.17
CA THR A 404 -25.34 4.40 4.90
C THR A 404 -25.50 3.14 4.08
N ALA A 405 -26.55 2.37 4.35
CA ALA A 405 -26.83 1.14 3.62
C ALA A 405 -28.31 1.03 3.24
N SER A 406 -28.55 0.46 2.07
CA SER A 406 -29.89 0.28 1.49
C SER A 406 -30.65 -0.92 2.11
N PRO A 407 -31.96 -1.09 1.81
CA PRO A 407 -32.81 -2.11 2.44
C PRO A 407 -32.41 -3.57 2.19
N HIS A 408 -31.67 -3.88 1.14
CA HIS A 408 -31.26 -5.26 0.82
C HIS A 408 -29.81 -5.56 1.17
N THR A 409 -29.16 -4.67 1.94
CA THR A 409 -27.81 -4.91 2.45
C THR A 409 -27.84 -6.17 3.33
N PRO A 410 -26.90 -7.14 3.15
CA PRO A 410 -26.89 -8.37 3.92
C PRO A 410 -26.89 -8.12 5.43
N SER A 411 -27.70 -8.87 6.17
CA SER A 411 -27.79 -8.71 7.63
C SER A 411 -26.56 -9.21 8.37
N THR A 412 -25.83 -10.16 7.79
CA THR A 412 -24.53 -10.62 8.27
C THR A 412 -23.52 -9.48 8.21
N LEU A 413 -23.42 -8.79 7.06
CA LEU A 413 -22.57 -7.60 6.92
C LEU A 413 -22.92 -6.53 7.96
N LEU A 414 -24.21 -6.25 8.15
CA LEU A 414 -24.65 -5.27 9.16
C LEU A 414 -24.36 -5.73 10.59
N ALA A 415 -24.42 -7.03 10.87
CA ALA A 415 -24.08 -7.61 12.16
C ALA A 415 -22.58 -7.53 12.44
N ASP A 416 -21.73 -7.80 11.46
CA ASP A 416 -20.28 -7.75 11.59
C ASP A 416 -19.80 -6.31 11.81
N LEU A 417 -20.36 -5.36 11.05
CA LEU A 417 -20.17 -3.93 11.31
C LEU A 417 -20.64 -3.55 12.73
N ALA A 418 -21.79 -4.07 13.18
CA ALA A 418 -22.29 -3.80 14.52
C ALA A 418 -21.39 -4.39 15.63
N GLU A 419 -20.82 -5.58 15.41
CA GLU A 419 -19.85 -6.22 16.31
C GLU A 419 -18.56 -5.41 16.37
N ASN A 420 -18.05 -4.96 15.22
CA ASN A 420 -16.88 -4.09 15.13
C ASN A 420 -17.09 -2.75 15.85
N LEU A 421 -18.27 -2.12 15.72
CA LEU A 421 -18.61 -0.91 16.48
C LEU A 421 -18.69 -1.16 17.99
N ALA A 422 -19.20 -2.32 18.39
CA ALA A 422 -19.41 -2.65 19.80
C ALA A 422 -18.10 -3.02 20.53
N HIS A 423 -17.21 -3.72 19.84
CA HIS A 423 -16.07 -4.40 20.46
C HIS A 423 -14.73 -4.16 19.77
N GLY A 424 -14.74 -3.73 18.52
CA GLY A 424 -13.55 -3.40 17.77
C GLY A 424 -12.81 -2.19 18.35
N THR A 425 -11.50 -2.17 18.12
CA THR A 425 -10.61 -1.09 18.53
C THR A 425 -9.78 -0.61 17.35
N GLY A 426 -9.24 0.59 17.46
CA GLY A 426 -8.29 1.13 16.50
C GLY A 426 -7.40 2.18 17.13
N THR A 427 -6.52 2.74 16.32
CA THR A 427 -5.57 3.76 16.75
C THR A 427 -6.08 5.16 16.41
N ARG A 428 -5.94 6.07 17.38
CA ARG A 428 -6.12 7.51 17.18
C ARG A 428 -4.82 8.23 17.48
N HIS A 429 -4.41 9.13 16.61
CA HIS A 429 -3.26 10.00 16.81
C HIS A 429 -3.70 11.19 17.65
N LEU A 430 -3.15 11.29 18.86
CA LEU A 430 -3.36 12.47 19.68
C LEU A 430 -2.63 13.65 19.05
N PRO A 431 -3.28 14.81 18.86
CA PRO A 431 -2.57 16.02 18.49
C PRO A 431 -1.56 16.32 19.60
N ALA A 432 -0.28 16.44 19.25
CA ALA A 432 0.80 16.70 20.20
C ALA A 432 0.46 17.92 21.08
N THR A 433 0.09 17.69 22.34
CA THR A 433 -0.14 18.75 23.32
C THR A 433 1.22 19.34 23.68
N GLY A 434 1.60 20.46 23.06
CA GLY A 434 2.95 20.99 23.30
C GLY A 434 3.36 22.28 22.61
N ARG A 435 2.48 23.27 22.44
CA ARG A 435 2.94 24.67 22.49
C ARG A 435 1.84 25.54 23.06
N GLU A 436 2.00 25.89 24.33
CA GLU A 436 1.31 27.02 24.93
C GLU A 436 1.36 28.19 23.94
N ARG A 437 0.20 28.50 23.37
CA ARG A 437 -0.03 29.75 22.69
C ARG A 437 0.01 30.81 23.79
N ARG A 438 1.21 31.31 24.09
CA ARG A 438 1.39 32.52 24.87
C ARG A 438 0.48 33.56 24.26
N THR A 439 -0.56 33.89 25.01
CA THR A 439 -1.44 35.02 24.81
C THR A 439 -0.58 36.28 24.79
N SER A 440 -0.27 36.76 23.58
CA SER A 440 0.10 38.17 23.40
C SER A 440 -1.20 38.97 23.49
N PRO A 441 -1.34 39.88 24.47
CA PRO A 441 -2.53 40.69 24.64
C PRO A 441 -2.61 41.77 23.55
N ASP A 442 -3.86 42.03 23.16
CA ASP A 442 -4.41 43.26 22.59
C ASP A 442 -3.52 44.09 21.64
N THR A 443 -3.88 44.05 20.36
CA THR A 443 -3.79 45.25 19.52
C THR A 443 -5.20 45.66 19.13
N THR A 444 -5.64 46.74 19.76
CA THR A 444 -6.89 47.47 19.51
C THR A 444 -7.06 47.80 18.02
N PRO A 445 -8.27 47.72 17.45
CA PRO A 445 -8.54 48.24 16.12
C PRO A 445 -8.44 49.77 16.13
N SER A 446 -7.60 50.30 15.26
CA SER A 446 -7.44 51.73 15.01
C SER A 446 -8.75 52.32 14.45
N ALA A 447 -9.30 53.29 15.17
CA ALA A 447 -10.48 54.04 14.76
C ALA A 447 -10.16 54.91 13.53
N ILE A 448 -10.93 54.71 12.45
CA ILE A 448 -10.94 55.64 11.31
C ILE A 448 -11.72 56.90 11.72
N PRO A 449 -11.16 58.12 11.57
CA PRO A 449 -11.87 59.34 11.92
C PRO A 449 -13.03 59.61 10.96
N ALA A 450 -14.19 59.94 11.53
CA ALA A 450 -15.32 60.50 10.81
C ALA A 450 -14.95 61.88 10.24
N VAL A 451 -15.05 62.04 8.91
CA VAL A 451 -15.12 63.35 8.28
C VAL A 451 -16.56 63.59 7.83
N VAL A 452 -17.16 64.57 8.49
CA VAL A 452 -18.47 65.16 8.21
C VAL A 452 -18.41 65.89 6.87
N ALA A 453 -19.36 65.60 5.97
CA ALA A 453 -19.69 66.46 4.86
C ALA A 453 -21.21 66.55 4.69
N GLY A 454 -21.75 67.72 5.01
CA GLY A 454 -22.90 68.29 4.32
C GLY A 454 -22.51 69.72 3.87
N PRO A 455 -23.29 70.43 3.03
CA PRO A 455 -24.59 70.06 2.45
C PRO A 455 -24.68 70.20 0.91
N THR A 456 -25.66 69.50 0.36
CA THR A 456 -26.62 69.82 -0.73
C THR A 456 -26.24 70.64 -1.99
N ALA A 457 -26.74 70.09 -3.11
CA ALA A 457 -27.28 70.74 -4.33
C ALA A 457 -26.34 70.98 -5.52
N SER A 458 -26.59 70.26 -6.62
CA SER A 458 -27.25 70.85 -7.81
C SER A 458 -27.54 69.81 -8.91
N ARG A 459 -28.76 69.95 -9.48
CA ARG A 459 -29.23 69.47 -10.80
C ARG A 459 -28.16 69.69 -11.88
N THR A 460 -28.01 68.92 -12.95
CA THR A 460 -28.85 68.60 -14.15
C THR A 460 -27.83 67.93 -15.11
N ARG A 461 -28.09 67.01 -16.02
CA ARG A 461 -29.18 66.68 -16.93
C ARG A 461 -28.89 65.27 -17.47
#